data_AF-A0A4V3RX43-F1
#
_entry.id   AF-A0A4V3RX43-F1
#
_cell.length_a   1.000
_cell.length_b   1.000
_cell.length_c   1.000
_cell.angle_alpha   90.00
_cell.angle_beta   90.00
_cell.angle_gamma   90.00
#
_symmetry.space_group_name_H-M   'P 1'
#
loop_
_entity.id
_entity.type
_entity.pdbx_description
1 polymer ?
#
loop_
_entity_poly.entity_id
_entity_poly.type
_entity_poly.pdbx_seq_one_letter_code
_entity_poly.pdbx_strand_id
1 'polypeptide(L)'
;MDFLDDETANSEVIKNMLNNKSADPRMKDIELALRYFAFKCFADKYEGNLKEFLDYTCENLNKSWEKNEKVLRELFKELENAILYLTDLFTPNSAFSRYTKGKCNGRFNRSIYEVLTYYFSIKEIRFAIDKKKKEFVEEFVKMNDNNEFIHAVSDTTKDINRIALRFTKVSDILELLINVDENHVKIPKLKLNEGKIEVMSEM
;
A
#
# COMPACT_ATOMS: atom_id res chain seq x y z
N MET A 1 10.19 15.84 -8.50
CA MET A 1 9.34 16.45 -7.48
C MET A 1 10.18 16.51 -6.22
N ASP A 2 10.76 17.67 -5.95
CA ASP A 2 11.76 17.85 -4.90
C ASP A 2 11.19 17.48 -3.52
N PHE A 3 9.87 17.68 -3.33
CA PHE A 3 9.14 17.27 -2.13
C PHE A 3 9.34 15.81 -1.73
N LEU A 4 9.13 14.83 -2.63
CA LEU A 4 9.25 13.43 -2.23
C LEU A 4 10.70 13.02 -2.00
N ASP A 5 11.64 13.63 -2.72
CA ASP A 5 13.07 13.44 -2.48
C ASP A 5 13.41 13.90 -1.05
N ASP A 6 13.05 15.14 -0.72
CA ASP A 6 13.29 15.74 0.59
C ASP A 6 12.60 14.98 1.74
N GLU A 7 11.30 14.69 1.64
CA GLU A 7 10.56 14.03 2.72
C GLU A 7 11.05 12.59 2.94
N THR A 8 11.30 11.83 1.88
CA THR A 8 11.78 10.46 2.03
C THR A 8 13.22 10.40 2.55
N ALA A 9 14.08 11.34 2.13
CA ALA A 9 15.45 11.49 2.65
C ALA A 9 15.49 11.88 4.14
N ASN A 10 14.46 12.56 4.64
CA ASN A 10 14.34 12.98 6.04
C ASN A 10 13.49 12.04 6.92
N SER A 11 12.73 11.12 6.32
CA SER A 11 11.86 10.19 7.05
C SER A 11 12.64 9.04 7.68
N GLU A 12 12.76 9.05 9.01
CA GLU A 12 13.31 7.91 9.76
C GLU A 12 12.41 6.67 9.65
N VAL A 13 11.10 6.84 9.44
CA VAL A 13 10.17 5.72 9.25
C VAL A 13 10.53 4.91 8.01
N ILE A 14 10.74 5.60 6.88
CA ILE A 14 11.09 4.95 5.61
C ILE A 14 12.51 4.37 5.65
N LYS A 15 13.47 5.10 6.22
CA LYS A 15 14.86 4.60 6.41
C LYS A 15 14.87 3.31 7.23
N ASN A 16 14.17 3.28 8.36
CA ASN A 16 14.09 2.09 9.22
C ASN A 16 13.41 0.92 8.50
N MET A 17 12.31 1.16 7.78
CA MET A 17 11.64 0.13 6.98
C MET A 17 12.56 -0.51 5.94
N LEU A 18 13.40 0.29 5.29
CA LEU A 18 14.36 -0.16 4.28
C LEU A 18 15.70 -0.64 4.87
N ASN A 19 15.88 -0.54 6.18
CA ASN A 19 17.16 -0.78 6.86
C ASN A 19 18.30 0.08 6.29
N ASN A 20 18.01 1.34 5.97
CA ASN A 20 18.96 2.33 5.47
C ASN A 20 19.33 3.32 6.58
N LYS A 21 20.55 3.87 6.53
CA LYS A 21 21.02 4.94 7.45
C LYS A 21 20.93 6.34 6.84
N SER A 22 20.64 6.43 5.55
CA SER A 22 20.55 7.64 4.74
C SER A 22 19.53 7.39 3.63
N ALA A 23 19.27 8.40 2.79
CA ALA A 23 18.52 8.21 1.54
C ALA A 23 19.05 7.00 0.74
N ASP A 24 18.14 6.24 0.12
CA ASP A 24 18.52 5.06 -0.68
C ASP A 24 19.19 5.53 -1.97
N PRO A 25 20.46 5.16 -2.25
CA PRO A 25 21.16 5.62 -3.44
C PRO A 25 20.56 5.09 -4.75
N ARG A 26 19.63 4.12 -4.68
CA ARG A 26 18.86 3.60 -5.81
C ARG A 26 17.44 4.19 -5.85
N MET A 27 17.14 5.19 -5.03
CA MET A 27 15.86 5.91 -4.96
C MET A 27 14.66 4.99 -4.64
N LYS A 28 14.88 3.90 -3.89
CA LYS A 28 13.79 2.97 -3.55
C LYS A 28 12.78 3.61 -2.61
N ASP A 29 13.25 4.43 -1.68
CA ASP A 29 12.44 5.26 -0.80
C ASP A 29 11.48 6.16 -1.59
N ILE A 30 12.01 6.87 -2.59
CA ILE A 30 11.23 7.72 -3.50
C ILE A 30 10.26 6.87 -4.34
N GLU A 31 10.71 5.74 -4.90
CA GLU A 31 9.86 4.82 -5.68
C GLU A 31 8.66 4.31 -4.86
N LEU A 32 8.91 3.90 -3.61
CA LEU A 32 7.88 3.37 -2.72
C LEU A 32 6.88 4.43 -2.27
N ALA A 33 7.35 5.64 -1.96
CA ALA A 33 6.46 6.76 -1.69
C ALA A 33 5.63 7.11 -2.93
N LEU A 34 6.25 7.23 -4.11
CA LEU A 34 5.55 7.57 -5.36
C LEU A 34 4.50 6.52 -5.73
N ARG A 35 4.76 5.22 -5.52
CA ARG A 35 3.76 4.16 -5.68
C ARG A 35 2.55 4.38 -4.78
N TYR A 36 2.78 4.69 -3.50
CA TYR A 36 1.69 4.98 -2.57
C TYR A 36 0.84 6.15 -3.07
N PHE A 37 1.46 7.27 -3.44
CA PHE A 37 0.74 8.43 -3.99
C PHE A 37 -0.01 8.08 -5.28
N ALA A 38 0.59 7.29 -6.17
CA ALA A 38 -0.01 6.88 -7.43
C ALA A 38 -1.34 6.14 -7.17
N PHE A 39 -1.36 5.14 -6.29
CA PHE A 39 -2.59 4.43 -5.97
C PHE A 39 -3.58 5.25 -5.13
N LYS A 40 -3.11 6.12 -4.23
CA LYS A 40 -4.00 6.98 -3.44
C LYS A 40 -4.72 8.03 -4.27
N CYS A 41 -4.05 8.59 -5.27
CA CYS A 41 -4.56 9.73 -6.03
C CYS A 41 -5.11 9.36 -7.41
N PHE A 42 -4.57 8.30 -8.03
CA PHE A 42 -4.76 8.02 -9.46
C PHE A 42 -4.92 6.53 -9.77
N ALA A 43 -5.39 5.69 -8.83
CA ALA A 43 -5.52 4.25 -9.07
C ALA A 43 -6.28 3.89 -10.37
N ASP A 44 -7.26 4.71 -10.76
CA ASP A 44 -8.03 4.57 -12.00
C ASP A 44 -7.25 4.83 -13.29
N LYS A 45 -6.03 5.38 -13.18
CA LYS A 45 -5.12 5.68 -14.30
C LYS A 45 -4.08 4.60 -14.54
N TYR A 46 -4.08 3.52 -13.77
CA TYR A 46 -3.15 2.42 -14.00
C TYR A 46 -3.63 1.52 -15.15
N GLU A 47 -2.87 1.51 -16.25
CA GLU A 47 -3.19 0.75 -17.48
C GLU A 47 -2.27 -0.48 -17.69
N GLY A 48 -1.66 -1.01 -16.62
CA GLY A 48 -0.77 -2.17 -16.71
C GLY A 48 0.68 -1.82 -17.02
N ASN A 49 1.08 -0.54 -16.99
CA ASN A 49 2.46 -0.12 -17.08
C ASN A 49 2.83 0.75 -15.87
N LEU A 50 3.61 0.18 -14.95
CA LEU A 50 3.99 0.87 -13.73
C LEU A 50 4.86 2.10 -14.00
N LYS A 51 5.76 2.06 -14.98
CA LYS A 51 6.64 3.20 -15.26
C LYS A 51 5.81 4.40 -15.72
N GLU A 52 4.95 4.19 -16.72
CA GLU A 52 4.05 5.23 -17.23
C GLU A 52 3.11 5.75 -16.14
N PHE A 53 2.65 4.87 -15.24
CA PHE A 53 1.81 5.27 -14.12
C PHE A 53 2.53 6.17 -13.10
N LEU A 54 3.79 5.85 -12.77
CA LEU A 54 4.61 6.68 -11.87
C LEU A 54 5.01 8.00 -12.55
N ASP A 55 5.34 7.98 -13.85
CA ASP A 55 5.61 9.18 -14.65
C ASP A 55 4.39 10.11 -14.66
N TYR A 56 3.19 9.57 -14.96
CA TYR A 56 1.92 10.29 -14.91
C TYR A 56 1.67 10.90 -13.52
N THR A 57 1.89 10.12 -12.46
CA THR A 57 1.69 10.57 -11.08
C THR A 57 2.61 11.76 -10.77
N CYS A 58 3.90 11.65 -11.08
CA CYS A 58 4.87 12.71 -10.85
C CYS A 58 4.45 14.01 -11.57
N GLU A 59 4.07 13.91 -12.84
CA GLU A 59 3.62 15.08 -13.60
C GLU A 59 2.38 15.76 -13.00
N ASN A 60 1.37 14.98 -12.61
CA ASN A 60 0.11 15.53 -12.10
C ASN A 60 0.24 16.09 -10.68
N LEU A 61 1.08 15.48 -9.83
CA LEU A 61 1.42 16.03 -8.53
C LEU A 61 2.18 17.36 -8.66
N ASN A 62 3.18 17.44 -9.55
CA ASN A 62 3.92 18.69 -9.79
C ASN A 62 3.00 19.80 -10.31
N LYS A 63 2.14 19.51 -11.30
CA LYS A 63 1.20 20.49 -11.90
C LYS A 63 0.19 21.03 -10.89
N SER A 64 -0.13 20.28 -9.84
CA SER A 64 -1.12 20.66 -8.83
C SER A 64 -0.53 21.04 -7.48
N TRP A 65 0.81 21.11 -7.37
CA TRP A 65 1.54 21.30 -6.12
C TRP A 65 1.06 22.52 -5.33
N GLU A 66 1.05 23.71 -5.94
CA GLU A 66 0.68 24.97 -5.27
C GLU A 66 -0.73 24.92 -4.64
N LYS A 67 -1.64 24.12 -5.21
CA LYS A 67 -3.02 23.99 -4.73
C LYS A 67 -3.17 22.88 -3.68
N ASN A 68 -2.36 21.84 -3.78
CA ASN A 68 -2.55 20.59 -3.05
C ASN A 68 -1.45 20.30 -2.01
N GLU A 69 -0.43 21.16 -1.86
CA GLU A 69 0.72 20.92 -0.98
C GLU A 69 0.31 20.39 0.40
N LYS A 70 -0.64 21.05 1.07
CA LYS A 70 -1.10 20.64 2.39
C LYS A 70 -1.65 19.21 2.39
N VAL A 71 -2.48 18.88 1.41
CA VAL A 71 -3.08 17.54 1.25
C VAL A 71 -2.00 16.50 0.95
N LEU A 72 -1.01 16.83 0.12
CA LEU A 72 0.09 15.92 -0.22
C LEU A 72 0.99 15.65 0.99
N ARG A 73 1.25 16.66 1.82
CA ARG A 73 1.97 16.51 3.10
C ARG A 73 1.19 15.64 4.09
N GLU A 74 -0.13 15.83 4.18
CA GLU A 74 -1.00 14.99 4.99
C GLU A 74 -1.00 13.53 4.50
N LEU A 75 -1.04 13.31 3.18
CA LEU A 75 -0.92 11.96 2.60
C LEU A 75 0.42 11.30 2.92
N PHE A 76 1.52 12.06 2.88
CA PHE A 76 2.84 11.53 3.27
C PHE A 76 2.86 11.13 4.75
N LYS A 77 2.28 11.94 5.64
CA LYS A 77 2.14 11.60 7.05
C LYS A 77 1.29 10.33 7.27
N GLU A 78 0.22 10.14 6.50
CA GLU A 78 -0.58 8.92 6.56
C GLU A 78 0.16 7.69 6.03
N LEU A 79 1.08 7.86 5.08
CA LEU A 79 2.00 6.80 4.68
C LEU A 79 2.92 6.40 5.85
N GLU A 80 3.54 7.36 6.52
CA GLU A 80 4.39 7.08 7.67
C GLU A 80 3.62 6.37 8.79
N ASN A 81 2.41 6.85 9.10
CA ASN A 81 1.52 6.21 10.07
C ASN A 81 1.19 4.76 9.69
N ALA A 82 0.95 4.49 8.40
CA ALA A 82 0.69 3.14 7.90
C ALA A 82 1.92 2.24 8.08
N ILE A 83 3.11 2.71 7.73
CA ILE A 83 4.36 1.95 7.86
C ILE A 83 4.65 1.63 9.33
N LEU A 84 4.50 2.60 10.24
CA LEU A 84 4.69 2.41 11.67
C LEU A 84 3.69 1.37 12.22
N TYR A 85 2.41 1.52 11.90
CA TYR A 85 1.37 0.60 12.34
C TYR A 85 1.60 -0.83 11.83
N LEU A 86 1.95 -0.98 10.55
CA LEU A 86 2.21 -2.29 9.95
C LEU A 86 3.47 -2.94 10.53
N THR A 87 4.51 -2.15 10.82
CA THR A 87 5.73 -2.65 11.47
C THR A 87 5.44 -3.17 12.88
N ASP A 88 4.60 -2.47 13.65
CA ASP A 88 4.13 -2.91 14.97
C ASP A 88 3.26 -4.18 14.88
N LEU A 89 2.33 -4.19 13.91
CA LEU A 89 1.40 -5.30 13.68
C LEU A 89 2.12 -6.61 13.35
N PHE A 90 3.16 -6.54 12.52
CA PHE A 90 3.94 -7.68 12.05
C PHE A 90 5.34 -7.69 12.69
N THR A 91 5.38 -7.96 14.00
CA THR A 91 6.60 -8.09 14.80
C THR A 91 7.69 -8.96 14.13
N PRO A 92 8.98 -8.66 14.31
CA PRO A 92 9.71 -7.65 13.54
C PRO A 92 10.10 -8.15 12.13
N ASN A 93 10.22 -7.22 11.19
CA ASN A 93 10.72 -7.44 9.82
C ASN A 93 9.89 -8.38 8.94
N SER A 94 8.58 -8.41 9.15
CA SER A 94 7.70 -9.32 8.41
C SER A 94 6.50 -8.64 7.74
N ALA A 95 6.26 -7.35 8.02
CA ALA A 95 5.14 -6.56 7.50
C ALA A 95 5.02 -6.59 5.97
N PHE A 96 6.15 -6.48 5.28
CA PHE A 96 6.21 -6.34 3.82
C PHE A 96 6.82 -7.57 3.15
N SER A 97 6.75 -8.73 3.79
CA SER A 97 7.34 -9.97 3.31
C SER A 97 6.29 -11.03 2.99
N ARG A 98 6.69 -11.99 2.16
CA ARG A 98 5.86 -13.17 1.92
C ARG A 98 6.01 -14.14 3.06
N TYR A 99 4.92 -14.86 3.32
CA TYR A 99 4.90 -16.04 4.16
C TYR A 99 4.76 -17.29 3.30
N THR A 100 5.30 -18.40 3.79
CA THR A 100 5.08 -19.72 3.20
C THR A 100 4.95 -20.72 4.32
N LYS A 101 3.80 -21.41 4.39
CA LYS A 101 3.48 -22.35 5.48
C LYS A 101 3.71 -21.72 6.86
N GLY A 102 3.25 -20.47 7.03
CA GLY A 102 3.38 -19.70 8.27
C GLY A 102 4.75 -19.05 8.52
N LYS A 103 5.76 -19.28 7.68
CA LYS A 103 7.12 -18.73 7.87
C LYS A 103 7.37 -17.53 6.96
N CYS A 104 7.79 -16.41 7.55
CA CYS A 104 8.21 -15.22 6.81
C CYS A 104 9.53 -15.50 6.06
N ASN A 105 9.64 -15.06 4.80
CA ASN A 105 10.86 -15.20 4.00
C ASN A 105 11.84 -14.02 4.14
N GLY A 106 11.46 -12.96 4.87
CA GLY A 106 12.28 -11.77 5.13
C GLY A 106 12.63 -10.92 3.91
N ARG A 107 12.11 -11.24 2.72
CA ARG A 107 12.36 -10.46 1.49
C ARG A 107 11.28 -9.40 1.36
N PHE A 108 11.70 -8.15 1.18
CA PHE A 108 10.77 -7.04 0.94
C PHE A 108 10.04 -7.25 -0.39
N ASN A 109 8.71 -7.22 -0.34
CA ASN A 109 7.84 -7.37 -1.48
C ASN A 109 7.10 -6.04 -1.72
N ARG A 110 7.45 -5.37 -2.83
CA ARG A 110 6.88 -4.07 -3.18
C ARG A 110 5.37 -4.12 -3.37
N SER A 111 4.83 -5.20 -3.93
CA SER A 111 3.40 -5.38 -4.16
C SER A 111 2.61 -5.54 -2.84
N ILE A 112 3.21 -6.18 -1.83
CA ILE A 112 2.63 -6.26 -0.48
C ILE A 112 2.68 -4.89 0.19
N TYR A 113 3.83 -4.22 0.15
CA TYR A 113 3.97 -2.86 0.67
C TYR A 113 2.91 -1.93 0.08
N GLU A 114 2.73 -1.95 -1.23
CA GLU A 114 1.80 -1.10 -1.96
C GLU A 114 0.35 -1.29 -1.48
N VAL A 115 -0.13 -2.53 -1.43
CA VAL A 115 -1.52 -2.79 -1.02
C VAL A 115 -1.74 -2.55 0.47
N LEU A 116 -0.78 -2.91 1.33
CA LEU A 116 -0.94 -2.71 2.77
C LEU A 116 -0.88 -1.23 3.14
N THR A 117 0.08 -0.46 2.60
CA THR A 117 0.16 0.98 2.88
C THR A 117 -1.03 1.75 2.32
N TYR A 118 -1.61 1.32 1.18
CA TYR A 118 -2.85 1.89 0.68
C TYR A 118 -3.98 1.82 1.73
N TYR A 119 -4.30 0.61 2.23
CA TYR A 119 -5.40 0.44 3.17
C TYR A 119 -5.06 1.01 4.55
N PHE A 120 -3.88 0.72 5.10
CA PHE A 120 -3.52 1.16 6.45
C PHE A 120 -3.13 2.65 6.52
N SER A 121 -3.10 3.38 5.39
CA SER A 121 -3.12 4.86 5.42
C SER A 121 -4.47 5.43 5.82
N ILE A 122 -5.55 4.63 5.75
CA ILE A 122 -6.88 5.02 6.21
C ILE A 122 -6.92 4.83 7.72
N LYS A 123 -7.06 5.93 8.45
CA LYS A 123 -6.99 5.97 9.92
C LYS A 123 -8.04 5.06 10.56
N GLU A 124 -9.23 5.03 10.00
CA GLU A 124 -10.38 4.24 10.44
C GLU A 124 -10.10 2.73 10.34
N ILE A 125 -9.40 2.30 9.28
CA ILE A 125 -8.96 0.91 9.14
C ILE A 125 -7.95 0.54 10.22
N ARG A 126 -6.98 1.42 10.52
CA ARG A 126 -6.03 1.19 11.61
C ARG A 126 -6.76 1.02 12.95
N PHE A 127 -7.72 1.89 13.25
CA PHE A 127 -8.50 1.80 14.50
C PHE A 127 -9.34 0.54 14.59
N ALA A 128 -9.98 0.11 13.50
CA ALA A 128 -10.79 -1.09 13.49
C ALA A 128 -9.94 -2.35 13.69
N ILE A 129 -8.76 -2.41 13.06
CA ILE A 129 -7.83 -3.55 13.18
C ILE A 129 -7.10 -3.57 14.52
N ASP A 130 -6.99 -2.45 15.26
CA ASP A 130 -6.30 -2.42 16.55
C ASP A 130 -6.89 -3.43 17.56
N LYS A 131 -8.20 -3.71 17.46
CA LYS A 131 -8.91 -4.71 18.27
C LYS A 131 -8.84 -6.14 17.70
N LYS A 132 -8.27 -6.30 16.51
CA LYS A 132 -8.26 -7.54 15.69
C LYS A 132 -6.87 -7.83 15.11
N LYS A 133 -5.80 -7.33 15.75
CA LYS A 133 -4.42 -7.41 15.24
C LYS A 133 -4.01 -8.85 14.92
N LYS A 134 -4.26 -9.76 15.87
CA LYS A 134 -3.87 -11.17 15.74
C LYS A 134 -4.63 -11.85 14.60
N GLU A 135 -5.94 -11.63 14.53
CA GLU A 135 -6.80 -12.19 13.48
C GLU A 135 -6.39 -11.68 12.10
N PHE A 136 -6.07 -10.40 11.96
CA PHE A 136 -5.58 -9.84 10.70
C PHE A 136 -4.26 -10.50 10.26
N VAL A 137 -3.30 -10.62 11.18
CA VAL A 137 -2.01 -11.27 10.87
C VAL A 137 -2.22 -12.74 10.49
N GLU A 138 -3.06 -13.47 11.21
CA GLU A 138 -3.36 -14.88 10.90
C GLU A 138 -4.00 -15.04 9.51
N GLU A 139 -5.00 -14.24 9.16
CA GLU A 139 -5.64 -14.29 7.84
C GLU A 139 -4.69 -13.86 6.73
N PHE A 140 -3.87 -12.82 6.96
CA PHE A 140 -2.84 -12.40 6.01
C PHE A 140 -1.81 -13.51 5.76
N VAL A 141 -1.35 -14.18 6.82
CA VAL A 141 -0.38 -15.29 6.73
C VAL A 141 -1.00 -16.50 6.02
N LYS A 142 -2.27 -16.85 6.27
CA LYS A 142 -2.96 -17.92 5.55
C LYS A 142 -3.13 -17.59 4.06
N MET A 143 -3.53 -16.37 3.74
CA MET A 143 -3.69 -15.89 2.36
C MET A 143 -2.37 -16.01 1.56
N ASN A 144 -1.22 -15.90 2.21
CA ASN A 144 0.08 -16.00 1.55
C ASN A 144 0.37 -17.37 0.89
N ASP A 145 -0.33 -18.43 1.29
CA ASP A 145 -0.24 -19.77 0.68
C ASP A 145 -1.29 -19.99 -0.43
N ASN A 146 -2.17 -19.02 -0.70
CA ASN A 146 -3.14 -19.08 -1.78
C ASN A 146 -2.47 -18.77 -3.15
N ASN A 147 -2.72 -19.62 -4.16
CA ASN A 147 -2.13 -19.49 -5.50
C ASN A 147 -2.45 -18.16 -6.21
N GLU A 148 -3.67 -17.64 -6.04
CA GLU A 148 -4.07 -16.36 -6.63
C GLU A 148 -3.31 -15.21 -5.98
N PHE A 149 -3.17 -15.22 -4.65
CA PHE A 149 -2.37 -14.21 -3.97
C PHE A 149 -0.88 -14.33 -4.31
N ILE A 150 -0.34 -15.57 -4.39
CA ILE A 150 1.03 -15.82 -4.86
C ILE A 150 1.25 -15.16 -6.21
N HIS A 151 0.33 -15.36 -7.16
CA HIS A 151 0.37 -14.79 -8.48
C HIS A 151 0.32 -13.25 -8.42
N ALA A 152 -0.61 -12.69 -7.66
CA ALA A 152 -0.88 -11.25 -7.56
C ALA A 152 0.30 -10.42 -7.04
N VAL A 153 1.17 -11.01 -6.22
CA VAL A 153 2.31 -10.30 -5.59
C VAL A 153 3.68 -10.78 -6.10
N SER A 154 3.71 -11.54 -7.19
CA SER A 154 4.96 -11.95 -7.87
C SER A 154 5.46 -10.89 -8.86
N ASP A 155 6.75 -10.93 -9.22
CA ASP A 155 7.54 -9.85 -9.86
C ASP A 155 7.20 -9.53 -11.34
N THR A 156 5.93 -9.53 -11.75
CA THR A 156 5.53 -8.94 -13.04
C THR A 156 4.63 -7.72 -12.81
N THR A 157 5.01 -6.61 -13.45
CA THR A 157 4.34 -5.29 -13.34
C THR A 157 3.48 -4.96 -14.56
N LYS A 158 3.28 -5.94 -15.46
CA LYS A 158 2.60 -5.78 -16.75
C LYS A 158 1.16 -6.29 -16.77
N ASP A 159 0.61 -6.63 -15.62
CA ASP A 159 -0.68 -7.31 -15.53
C ASP A 159 -1.62 -6.58 -14.57
N ILE A 160 -2.60 -5.89 -15.16
CA ILE A 160 -3.63 -5.15 -14.44
C ILE A 160 -4.47 -6.05 -13.53
N ASN A 161 -4.65 -7.32 -13.91
CA ASN A 161 -5.40 -8.29 -13.12
C ASN A 161 -4.72 -8.54 -11.77
N ARG A 162 -3.38 -8.56 -11.73
CA ARG A 162 -2.63 -8.77 -10.49
C ARG A 162 -2.85 -7.67 -9.47
N ILE A 163 -3.01 -6.43 -9.94
CA ILE A 163 -3.28 -5.29 -9.08
C ILE A 163 -4.68 -5.41 -8.51
N ALA A 164 -5.70 -5.55 -9.35
CA ALA A 164 -7.07 -5.76 -8.89
C ALA A 164 -7.16 -6.94 -7.92
N LEU A 165 -6.48 -8.04 -8.22
CA LEU A 165 -6.47 -9.24 -7.38
C LEU A 165 -5.83 -9.02 -6.00
N ARG A 166 -4.64 -8.40 -5.91
CA ARG A 166 -4.03 -8.16 -4.58
C ARG A 166 -4.84 -7.19 -3.73
N PHE A 167 -5.41 -6.15 -4.33
CA PHE A 167 -6.27 -5.21 -3.64
C PHE A 167 -7.58 -5.86 -3.16
N THR A 168 -8.17 -6.70 -4.00
CA THR A 168 -9.37 -7.49 -3.65
C THR A 168 -9.07 -8.38 -2.45
N LYS A 169 -8.02 -9.22 -2.53
CA LYS A 169 -7.69 -10.17 -1.46
C LYS A 169 -7.45 -9.51 -0.11
N VAL A 170 -6.77 -8.36 -0.06
CA VAL A 170 -6.57 -7.62 1.20
C VAL A 170 -7.87 -6.98 1.68
N SER A 171 -8.68 -6.39 0.79
CA SER A 171 -9.99 -5.83 1.19
C SER A 171 -10.93 -6.90 1.73
N ASP A 172 -10.91 -8.12 1.20
CA ASP A 172 -11.78 -9.21 1.67
C ASP A 172 -11.43 -9.60 3.12
N ILE A 173 -10.14 -9.61 3.48
CA ILE A 173 -9.71 -9.80 4.87
C ILE A 173 -10.21 -8.65 5.75
N LEU A 174 -10.10 -7.42 5.27
CA LEU A 174 -10.55 -6.25 6.02
C LEU A 174 -12.06 -6.28 6.24
N GLU A 175 -12.87 -6.63 5.24
CA GLU A 175 -14.32 -6.77 5.37
C GLU A 175 -14.73 -7.92 6.30
N LEU A 176 -14.00 -9.05 6.24
CA LEU A 176 -14.23 -10.18 7.14
C LEU A 176 -14.05 -9.78 8.61
N LEU A 177 -13.07 -8.91 8.91
CA LEU A 177 -12.69 -8.56 10.26
C LEU A 177 -13.35 -7.27 10.77
N ILE A 178 -13.60 -6.32 9.87
CA ILE A 178 -14.24 -5.04 10.16
C ILE A 178 -15.71 -5.23 9.85
N ASN A 179 -16.50 -5.48 10.89
CA ASN A 179 -17.96 -5.49 10.76
C ASN A 179 -18.41 -4.09 10.31
N VAL A 180 -18.79 -3.97 9.04
CA VAL A 180 -19.06 -2.70 8.36
C VAL A 180 -20.24 -1.97 9.04
N ASP A 181 -21.16 -2.73 9.61
CA ASP A 181 -22.38 -2.25 10.27
C ASP A 181 -22.15 -1.59 11.65
N GLU A 182 -21.05 -1.93 12.35
CA GLU A 182 -20.78 -1.39 13.70
C GLU A 182 -19.82 -0.20 13.70
N ASN A 183 -18.88 -0.15 12.75
CA ASN A 183 -17.79 0.83 12.77
C ASN A 183 -17.89 1.91 11.68
N HIS A 184 -18.85 1.84 10.74
CA HIS A 184 -18.99 2.78 9.61
C HIS A 184 -17.68 3.02 8.84
N VAL A 185 -16.81 2.00 8.77
CA VAL A 185 -15.51 2.11 8.11
C VAL A 185 -15.69 1.78 6.64
N LYS A 186 -15.40 2.74 5.77
CA LYS A 186 -15.39 2.52 4.32
C LYS A 186 -14.11 1.82 3.91
N ILE A 187 -14.24 0.66 3.27
CA ILE A 187 -13.11 -0.08 2.68
C ILE A 187 -13.19 0.11 1.17
N PRO A 188 -12.31 0.92 0.56
CA PRO A 188 -12.32 1.11 -0.89
C PRO A 188 -12.07 -0.22 -1.61
N LYS A 189 -12.76 -0.44 -2.73
CA LYS A 189 -12.56 -1.59 -3.61
C LYS A 189 -11.98 -1.13 -4.93
N LEU A 190 -10.84 -1.71 -5.31
CA LEU A 190 -10.26 -1.53 -6.64
C LEU A 190 -10.67 -2.72 -7.50
N LYS A 191 -11.67 -2.52 -8.36
CA LYS A 191 -12.18 -3.55 -9.26
C LYS A 191 -11.70 -3.29 -10.68
N LEU A 192 -11.47 -4.37 -11.42
CA LEU A 192 -11.20 -4.29 -12.85
C LEU A 192 -12.53 -4.34 -13.61
N ASN A 193 -12.86 -3.26 -14.32
CA ASN A 193 -14.04 -3.17 -15.17
C ASN A 193 -13.61 -2.75 -16.58
N GLU A 194 -14.01 -3.53 -17.59
CA GLU A 194 -13.67 -3.28 -19.02
C GLU A 194 -12.17 -2.97 -19.26
N GLY A 195 -11.26 -3.60 -18.49
CA GLY A 195 -9.82 -3.39 -18.61
C GLY A 195 -9.28 -2.14 -17.90
N LYS A 196 -10.07 -1.47 -17.06
CA LYS A 196 -9.67 -0.32 -16.24
C LYS A 196 -9.93 -0.54 -14.75
N ILE A 197 -9.09 0.04 -13.92
CA ILE A 197 -9.33 0.04 -12.47
C ILE A 197 -10.40 1.08 -12.15
N GLU A 198 -11.40 0.68 -11.39
CA GLU A 198 -12.38 1.57 -10.78
C GLU A 198 -12.23 1.51 -9.26
N VAL A 199 -12.20 2.69 -8.62
CA VAL A 199 -12.19 2.81 -7.16
C VAL A 199 -13.63 3.00 -6.69
N MET A 200 -14.20 1.96 -6.12
CA MET A 200 -15.52 2.00 -5.50
C MET A 200 -15.36 2.31 -4.01
N SER A 201 -16.08 3.32 -3.52
CA SER A 201 -16.29 3.51 -2.09
C SER A 201 -17.72 3.05 -1.82
N GLU A 202 -17.94 1.94 -1.12
CA GLU A 202 -19.31 1.56 -0.76
C GLU A 202 -19.93 2.67 0.12
N MET A 203 -21.20 2.98 -0.17
CA MET A 203 -21.93 4.11 0.40
C MET A 203 -22.16 3.94 1.90
#